data_AF-X7YQK6-F1
#
_entry.id   AF-X7YQK6-F1
#
_cell.length_a   1.000
_cell.length_b   1.000
_cell.length_c   1.000
_cell.angle_alpha   90.00
_cell.angle_beta   90.00
_cell.angle_gamma   90.00
#
_symmetry.space_group_name_H-M   'P 1'
#
loop_
_entity.id
_entity.type
_entity.pdbx_description
1 polymer ?
#
loop_
_entity_poly.entity_id
_entity_poly.type
_entity_poly.pdbx_seq_one_letter_code
_entity_poly.pdbx_strand_id
1 'polypeptide(L)'
;MSTLAVTEPIIRARLGKAKAKRYARGVLGLRAKPEWNGDTFDFEGTPVTVVACPSVLAIWEAIDTRDSDAWTVVLTDVDDDELSDTVLAHLLDGRLITPDPWDALRSNFAASTIEPALYRVHNDRAIANGLLNILSPDSYTPAPGGVLTLDHAMAAVARDVLKIVNRADVEIDTLAVLEWSLSGKAADGLSALAARGGANSPRCSTAGWRDAPRPSPDR
;
A
#
# COMPACT_ATOMS: atom_id res chain seq x y z
N MET A 1 13.47 -4.74 1.05
CA MET A 1 12.58 -3.90 0.23
C MET A 1 11.15 -4.13 0.70
N SER A 2 10.36 -3.08 0.93
CA SER A 2 8.96 -3.24 1.41
C SER A 2 8.07 -3.68 0.24
N THR A 3 7.64 -4.94 0.25
CA THR A 3 6.67 -5.48 -0.71
C THR A 3 5.25 -5.15 -0.27
N LEU A 4 4.42 -4.78 -1.26
CA LEU A 4 3.06 -4.29 -1.05
C LEU A 4 2.09 -5.47 -0.88
N ALA A 5 1.16 -5.37 0.07
CA ALA A 5 0.05 -6.31 0.20
C ALA A 5 -1.00 -6.02 -0.88
N VAL A 6 -1.33 -7.03 -1.69
CA VAL A 6 -2.27 -6.88 -2.81
C VAL A 6 -3.69 -7.18 -2.38
N THR A 7 -4.64 -6.37 -2.85
CA THR A 7 -6.08 -6.52 -2.61
C THR A 7 -6.82 -6.79 -3.92
N GLU A 8 -8.04 -7.36 -3.85
CA GLU A 8 -8.86 -7.69 -5.04
C GLU A 8 -9.05 -6.52 -6.02
N PRO A 9 -9.35 -5.27 -5.56
CA PRO A 9 -9.52 -4.15 -6.49
C PRO A 9 -8.25 -3.83 -7.30
N ILE A 10 -7.06 -4.02 -6.71
CA ILE A 10 -5.78 -3.83 -7.39
C ILE A 10 -5.62 -4.89 -8.50
N ILE A 11 -5.97 -6.14 -8.20
CA ILE A 11 -5.92 -7.24 -9.18
C ILE A 11 -6.91 -6.97 -10.32
N ARG A 12 -8.17 -6.62 -10.03
CA ARG A 12 -9.18 -6.29 -11.05
C ARG A 12 -8.73 -5.14 -11.95
N ALA A 13 -8.15 -4.08 -11.39
CA ALA A 13 -7.63 -2.97 -12.17
C ALA A 13 -6.48 -3.40 -13.12
N ARG A 14 -5.62 -4.33 -12.68
CA ARG A 14 -4.52 -4.87 -13.50
C ARG A 14 -5.04 -5.81 -14.58
N LEU A 15 -6.03 -6.64 -14.28
CA LEU A 15 -6.72 -7.47 -15.28
C LEU A 15 -7.42 -6.60 -16.33
N GLY A 16 -8.05 -5.49 -15.95
CA GLY A 16 -8.61 -4.51 -16.88
C GLY A 16 -7.56 -3.92 -17.84
N LYS A 17 -6.36 -3.57 -17.32
CA LYS A 17 -5.23 -3.12 -18.14
C LYS A 17 -4.73 -4.24 -19.08
N ALA A 18 -4.70 -5.49 -18.62
CA ALA A 18 -4.32 -6.63 -19.46
C ALA A 18 -5.34 -6.88 -20.58
N LYS A 19 -6.65 -6.78 -20.28
CA LYS A 19 -7.72 -6.90 -21.28
C LYS A 19 -7.67 -5.79 -22.33
N ALA A 20 -7.35 -4.55 -21.93
CA ALA A 20 -7.15 -3.45 -22.87
C ALA A 20 -6.02 -3.73 -23.88
N LYS A 21 -5.03 -4.55 -23.50
CA LYS A 21 -3.96 -5.05 -24.39
C LYS A 21 -4.36 -6.31 -25.18
N ARG A 22 -5.64 -6.69 -25.17
CA ARG A 22 -6.22 -7.87 -25.84
C ARG A 22 -5.84 -9.22 -25.24
N TYR A 23 -5.40 -9.26 -23.98
CA TYR A 23 -5.28 -10.52 -23.25
C TYR A 23 -6.66 -10.94 -22.70
N ALA A 24 -7.14 -12.11 -23.10
CA ALA A 24 -8.40 -12.66 -22.59
C ALA A 24 -8.21 -13.54 -21.34
N ARG A 25 -7.02 -14.13 -21.17
CA ARG A 25 -6.63 -15.05 -20.09
C ARG A 25 -5.11 -15.17 -20.01
N GLY A 26 -4.60 -15.84 -18.98
CA GLY A 26 -3.17 -16.13 -18.81
C GLY A 26 -2.66 -15.94 -17.39
N VAL A 27 -1.34 -15.98 -17.24
CA VAL A 27 -0.68 -15.83 -15.92
C VAL A 27 -0.24 -14.38 -15.72
N LEU A 28 -0.87 -13.69 -14.77
CA LEU A 28 -0.50 -12.34 -14.38
C LEU A 28 0.46 -12.41 -13.18
N GLY A 29 1.74 -12.11 -13.41
CA GLY A 29 2.71 -12.01 -12.32
C GLY A 29 2.69 -10.62 -11.67
N LEU A 30 2.48 -10.57 -10.36
CA LEU A 30 2.52 -9.35 -9.55
C LEU A 30 3.66 -9.41 -8.52
N ARG A 31 4.49 -8.36 -8.52
CA ARG A 31 5.49 -8.17 -7.46
C ARG A 31 4.79 -7.63 -6.20
N ALA A 32 4.67 -8.47 -5.19
CA ALA A 32 3.89 -8.22 -3.99
C ALA A 32 4.32 -9.14 -2.86
N LYS A 33 3.86 -8.88 -1.64
CA LYS A 33 4.00 -9.86 -0.57
C LYS A 33 3.29 -11.16 -0.99
N PRO A 34 3.91 -12.34 -0.85
CA PRO A 34 3.31 -13.61 -1.25
C PRO A 34 2.26 -14.05 -0.22
N GLU A 35 1.21 -13.24 -0.08
CA GLU A 35 0.10 -13.44 0.84
C GLU A 35 -1.19 -13.04 0.14
N TRP A 36 -2.20 -13.90 0.23
CA TRP A 36 -3.53 -13.64 -0.30
C TRP A 36 -4.56 -14.22 0.67
N ASN A 37 -5.44 -13.34 1.19
CA ASN A 37 -6.48 -13.72 2.13
C ASN A 37 -7.89 -13.77 1.50
N GLY A 38 -7.98 -13.57 0.19
CA GLY A 38 -9.26 -13.62 -0.53
C GLY A 38 -9.53 -15.01 -1.13
N ASP A 39 -10.77 -15.24 -1.54
CA ASP A 39 -11.13 -16.42 -2.32
C ASP A 39 -10.95 -16.15 -3.83
N THR A 40 -11.07 -17.20 -4.64
CA THR A 40 -11.20 -17.08 -6.10
C THR A 40 -12.39 -16.19 -6.45
N PHE A 41 -12.24 -15.29 -7.41
CA PHE A 41 -13.30 -14.37 -7.82
C PHE A 41 -13.48 -14.35 -9.34
N ASP A 42 -14.64 -13.90 -9.81
CA ASP A 42 -14.90 -13.73 -11.24
C ASP A 42 -14.53 -12.32 -11.72
N PHE A 43 -13.85 -12.24 -12.86
CA PHE A 43 -13.58 -11.01 -13.58
C PHE A 43 -14.19 -11.08 -14.99
N GLU A 44 -15.33 -10.41 -15.16
CA GLU A 44 -16.03 -10.25 -16.44
C GLU A 44 -16.38 -11.59 -17.13
N GLY A 45 -16.78 -12.59 -16.34
CA GLY A 45 -17.14 -13.93 -16.80
C GLY A 45 -15.95 -14.86 -17.00
N THR A 46 -14.76 -14.48 -16.53
CA THR A 46 -13.57 -15.34 -16.48
C THR A 46 -13.11 -15.52 -15.03
N PRO A 47 -12.99 -16.76 -14.53
CA PRO A 47 -12.55 -17.01 -13.16
C PRO A 47 -11.11 -16.56 -12.94
N VAL A 48 -10.82 -16.00 -11.76
CA VAL A 48 -9.52 -15.50 -11.34
C VAL A 48 -9.08 -16.23 -10.08
N THR A 49 -8.01 -17.02 -10.21
CA THR A 49 -7.35 -17.69 -9.10
C THR A 49 -6.09 -16.92 -8.73
N VAL A 50 -5.97 -16.54 -7.45
CA VAL A 50 -4.80 -15.83 -6.93
C VAL A 50 -3.96 -16.80 -6.11
N VAL A 51 -2.67 -16.91 -6.43
CA VAL A 51 -1.74 -17.85 -5.79
C VAL A 51 -0.59 -17.07 -5.18
N ALA A 52 -0.36 -17.30 -3.89
CA ALA A 52 0.78 -16.79 -3.16
C ALA A 52 2.00 -17.68 -3.43
N CYS A 53 3.03 -17.10 -4.06
CA CYS A 53 4.23 -17.83 -4.48
C CYS A 53 5.46 -17.23 -3.79
N PRO A 54 5.88 -17.76 -2.63
CA PRO A 54 7.05 -17.25 -1.89
C PRO A 54 8.40 -17.70 -2.49
N SER A 55 8.39 -18.43 -3.61
CA SER A 55 9.61 -18.92 -4.27
C SER A 55 9.38 -19.19 -5.75
N VAL A 56 10.46 -19.30 -6.52
CA VAL A 56 10.42 -19.67 -7.94
C VAL A 56 9.72 -21.01 -8.18
N LEU A 57 9.90 -21.98 -7.27
CA LEU A 57 9.25 -23.28 -7.38
C LEU A 57 7.72 -23.17 -7.20
N ALA A 58 7.26 -22.33 -6.28
CA ALA A 58 5.84 -22.07 -6.10
C ALA A 58 5.22 -21.37 -7.32
N ILE A 59 6.01 -20.56 -8.05
CA ILE A 59 5.58 -19.98 -9.33
C ILE A 59 5.42 -21.08 -10.38
N TRP A 60 6.35 -22.03 -10.46
CA TRP A 60 6.24 -23.18 -11.37
C TRP A 60 5.02 -24.04 -11.08
N GLU A 61 4.76 -24.34 -9.81
CA GLU A 61 3.56 -25.08 -9.40
C GLU A 61 2.28 -24.34 -9.77
N ALA A 62 2.23 -23.02 -9.57
CA ALA A 62 1.09 -22.20 -9.98
C ALA A 62 0.91 -22.15 -11.51
N ILE A 63 2.00 -22.22 -12.26
CA ILE A 63 1.98 -22.30 -13.73
C ILE A 63 1.49 -23.67 -14.21
N ASP A 64 1.90 -24.75 -13.55
CA ASP A 64 1.57 -26.13 -13.92
C ASP A 64 0.12 -26.49 -13.56
N THR A 65 -0.35 -26.04 -12.41
CA THR A 65 -1.71 -26.28 -11.90
C THR A 65 -2.76 -25.32 -12.45
N ARG A 66 -2.35 -24.37 -13.31
CA ARG A 66 -3.26 -23.35 -13.84
C ARG A 66 -4.35 -23.97 -14.70
N ASP A 67 -5.54 -23.37 -14.62
CA ASP A 67 -6.57 -23.58 -15.63
C ASP A 67 -6.27 -22.69 -16.84
N SER A 68 -6.11 -23.32 -18.02
CA SER A 68 -5.80 -22.63 -19.28
C SER A 68 -6.92 -21.71 -19.77
N ASP A 69 -8.14 -21.91 -19.27
CA ASP A 69 -9.32 -21.11 -19.60
C ASP A 69 -9.62 -20.01 -18.56
N ALA A 70 -8.79 -19.91 -17.51
CA ALA A 70 -8.93 -18.94 -16.42
C ALA A 70 -7.78 -17.93 -16.35
N TRP A 71 -7.92 -16.96 -15.45
CA TRP A 71 -6.84 -16.09 -15.00
C TRP A 71 -6.13 -16.70 -13.81
N THR A 72 -4.79 -16.77 -13.87
CA THR A 72 -3.97 -17.11 -12.72
C THR A 72 -3.13 -15.89 -12.34
N VAL A 73 -3.28 -15.40 -11.12
CA VAL A 73 -2.53 -14.25 -10.60
C VAL A 73 -1.50 -14.76 -9.61
N VAL A 74 -0.23 -14.58 -9.92
CA VAL A 74 0.89 -15.01 -9.09
C VAL A 74 1.39 -13.82 -8.28
N LEU A 75 1.38 -13.93 -6.95
CA LEU A 75 1.95 -12.93 -6.04
C LEU A 75 3.32 -13.41 -5.55
N THR A 76 4.37 -12.65 -5.83
CA THR A 76 5.74 -13.02 -5.44
C THR A 76 6.55 -11.80 -5.01
N ASP A 77 7.39 -11.97 -4.00
CA ASP A 77 8.39 -10.99 -3.57
C ASP A 77 9.79 -11.29 -4.12
N VAL A 78 9.95 -12.38 -4.88
CA VAL A 78 11.21 -12.76 -5.53
C VAL A 78 11.64 -11.68 -6.52
N ASP A 79 12.93 -11.33 -6.46
CA ASP A 79 13.53 -10.33 -7.33
C ASP A 79 13.60 -10.80 -8.79
N ASP A 80 13.56 -9.85 -9.74
CA ASP A 80 13.63 -10.17 -11.18
C ASP A 80 14.92 -10.93 -11.52
N ASP A 81 16.02 -10.63 -10.82
CA ASP A 81 17.33 -11.25 -11.04
C ASP A 81 17.37 -12.74 -10.65
N GLU A 82 16.46 -13.17 -9.76
CA GLU A 82 16.31 -14.58 -9.36
C GLU A 82 15.30 -15.32 -10.26
N LEU A 83 14.51 -14.60 -11.05
CA LEU A 83 13.51 -15.17 -11.95
C LEU A 83 14.14 -15.47 -13.31
N SER A 84 14.29 -16.75 -13.61
CA SER A 84 14.77 -17.19 -14.93
C SER A 84 13.84 -16.72 -16.06
N ASP A 85 14.43 -16.43 -17.24
CA ASP A 85 13.70 -16.09 -18.48
C ASP A 85 12.59 -17.10 -18.82
N THR A 86 12.79 -18.38 -18.48
CA THR A 86 11.80 -19.43 -18.70
C THR A 86 10.51 -19.20 -17.88
N VAL A 87 10.64 -18.77 -16.62
CA VAL A 87 9.49 -18.43 -15.77
C VAL A 87 8.81 -17.17 -16.31
N LEU A 88 9.61 -16.15 -16.62
CA LEU A 88 9.09 -14.89 -17.16
C LEU A 88 8.32 -15.09 -18.46
N ALA A 89 8.75 -15.99 -19.35
CA ALA A 89 8.07 -16.32 -20.60
C ALA A 89 6.65 -16.88 -20.41
N HIS A 90 6.32 -17.41 -19.24
CA HIS A 90 4.99 -17.93 -18.93
C HIS A 90 4.07 -16.85 -18.35
N LEU A 91 4.62 -15.70 -17.96
CA LEU A 91 3.88 -14.53 -17.48
C LEU A 91 3.43 -13.66 -18.65
N LEU A 92 2.34 -12.93 -18.45
CA LEU A 92 1.92 -11.86 -19.35
C LEU A 92 3.04 -10.84 -19.56
N ASP A 93 3.21 -10.43 -20.82
CA ASP A 93 4.24 -9.49 -21.26
C ASP A 93 5.69 -9.93 -20.92
N GLY A 94 5.92 -11.18 -20.50
CA GLY A 94 7.27 -11.67 -20.19
C GLY A 94 7.89 -11.05 -18.93
N ARG A 95 7.09 -10.49 -18.01
CA ARG A 95 7.62 -9.74 -16.86
C ARG A 95 6.72 -9.76 -15.64
N LEU A 96 7.29 -9.59 -14.45
CA LEU A 96 6.52 -9.23 -13.26
C LEU A 96 6.01 -7.79 -13.37
N ILE A 97 4.70 -7.61 -13.21
CA ILE A 97 4.11 -6.29 -13.10
C ILE A 97 4.25 -5.86 -11.65
N THR A 98 5.01 -4.80 -11.40
CA THR A 98 5.00 -4.17 -10.08
C THR A 98 3.77 -3.28 -9.97
N PRO A 99 2.83 -3.53 -9.03
CA PRO A 99 1.74 -2.59 -8.75
C PRO A 99 2.34 -1.23 -8.42
N ASP A 100 1.85 -0.19 -9.11
CA ASP A 100 2.20 1.18 -8.78
C ASP A 100 1.46 1.56 -7.49
N PRO A 101 2.15 1.81 -6.37
CA PRO A 101 1.50 2.17 -5.12
C PRO A 101 0.74 3.50 -5.22
N TRP A 102 1.13 4.39 -6.14
CA TRP A 102 0.40 5.63 -6.39
C TRP A 102 -0.94 5.37 -7.09
N ASP A 103 -1.01 4.43 -8.04
CA ASP A 103 -2.28 3.99 -8.63
C ASP A 103 -3.23 3.42 -7.56
N ALA A 104 -2.70 2.65 -6.59
CA ALA A 104 -3.50 2.08 -5.51
C ALA A 104 -4.04 3.16 -4.56
N LEU A 105 -3.20 4.12 -4.14
CA LEU A 105 -3.64 5.27 -3.34
C LEU A 105 -4.68 6.11 -4.08
N ARG A 106 -4.45 6.40 -5.37
CA ARG A 106 -5.40 7.13 -6.20
C ARG A 106 -6.77 6.44 -6.22
N SER A 107 -6.79 5.11 -6.37
CA SER A 107 -8.02 4.33 -6.34
C SER A 107 -8.70 4.37 -4.96
N ASN A 108 -7.96 4.13 -3.87
CA ASN A 108 -8.50 4.08 -2.52
C ASN A 108 -9.11 5.43 -2.09
N PHE A 109 -8.47 6.54 -2.45
CA PHE A 109 -8.97 7.89 -2.20
C PHE A 109 -10.01 8.38 -3.23
N ALA A 110 -10.47 7.52 -4.15
CA ALA A 110 -11.37 7.89 -5.24
C ALA A 110 -10.91 9.14 -6.02
N ALA A 111 -9.60 9.30 -6.19
CA ALA A 111 -8.98 10.46 -6.82
C ALA A 111 -8.82 10.27 -8.34
N SER A 112 -9.00 11.34 -9.09
CA SER A 112 -8.70 11.39 -10.53
C SER A 112 -7.25 11.76 -10.82
N THR A 113 -6.55 12.44 -9.92
CA THR A 113 -5.14 12.83 -10.08
C THR A 113 -4.45 12.88 -8.73
N ILE A 114 -3.12 12.82 -8.72
CA ILE A 114 -2.29 12.94 -7.53
C ILE A 114 -1.48 14.23 -7.65
N GLU A 115 -1.41 15.00 -6.57
CA GLU A 115 -0.61 16.22 -6.53
C GLU A 115 0.89 15.92 -6.72
N PRO A 116 1.61 16.69 -7.56
CA PRO A 116 3.05 16.49 -7.78
C PRO A 116 3.92 16.54 -6.52
N ALA A 117 3.49 17.25 -5.48
CA ALA A 117 4.20 17.33 -4.20
C ALA A 117 4.34 15.97 -3.51
N LEU A 118 3.43 15.02 -3.78
CA LEU A 118 3.47 13.67 -3.20
C LEU A 118 4.50 12.77 -3.88
N TYR A 119 4.63 12.86 -5.21
CA TYR A 119 5.46 11.91 -5.98
C TYR A 119 6.78 12.49 -6.53
N ARG A 120 7.01 13.81 -6.44
CA ARG A 120 8.29 14.44 -6.85
C ARG A 120 9.36 14.46 -5.74
N VAL A 121 9.13 13.75 -4.64
CA VAL A 121 10.06 13.64 -3.50
C VAL A 121 11.03 12.47 -3.75
N HIS A 122 12.24 12.55 -3.18
CA HIS A 122 13.11 11.37 -3.13
C HIS A 122 12.40 10.23 -2.40
N ASN A 123 12.47 9.02 -2.95
CA ASN A 123 11.86 7.82 -2.38
C ASN A 123 10.32 7.86 -2.31
N ASP A 124 9.68 8.51 -3.29
CA ASP A 124 8.22 8.64 -3.44
C ASP A 124 7.47 7.29 -3.29
N ARG A 125 7.99 6.22 -3.87
CA ARG A 125 7.39 4.88 -3.75
C ARG A 125 7.36 4.37 -2.32
N ALA A 126 8.39 4.67 -1.52
CA ALA A 126 8.39 4.29 -0.11
C ALA A 126 7.35 5.08 0.69
N ILE A 127 7.12 6.36 0.34
CA ILE A 127 6.04 7.16 0.92
C ILE A 127 4.69 6.55 0.57
N ALA A 128 4.45 6.22 -0.70
CA ALA A 128 3.20 5.61 -1.14
C ALA A 128 2.93 4.27 -0.46
N ASN A 129 3.94 3.40 -0.38
CA ASN A 129 3.84 2.13 0.35
C ASN A 129 3.63 2.36 1.86
N GLY A 130 4.31 3.33 2.45
CA GLY A 130 4.14 3.71 3.85
C GLY A 130 2.68 4.10 4.13
N LEU A 131 2.10 4.98 3.30
CA LEU A 131 0.69 5.38 3.40
C LEU A 131 -0.26 4.18 3.32
N LEU A 132 -0.05 3.28 2.35
CA LEU A 132 -0.88 2.07 2.20
C LEU A 132 -0.78 1.11 3.39
N ASN A 133 0.37 1.04 4.06
CA ASN A 133 0.58 0.17 5.21
C ASN A 133 -0.01 0.74 6.51
N ILE A 134 0.00 2.07 6.66
CA ILE A 134 -0.45 2.73 7.89
C ILE A 134 -1.96 3.04 7.90
N LEU A 135 -2.57 3.24 6.72
CA LEU A 135 -3.99 3.59 6.62
C LEU A 135 -4.88 2.35 6.62
N SER A 136 -5.88 2.36 7.49
CA SER A 136 -6.97 1.39 7.53
C SER A 136 -7.92 1.59 6.32
N PRO A 137 -8.59 0.54 5.82
CA PRO A 137 -9.56 0.68 4.73
C PRO A 137 -10.67 1.72 4.99
N ASP A 138 -11.09 1.87 6.24
CA ASP A 138 -12.16 2.81 6.62
C ASP A 138 -11.70 4.27 6.70
N SER A 139 -10.39 4.55 6.64
CA SER A 139 -9.86 5.93 6.75
C SER A 139 -9.72 6.65 5.41
N TYR A 140 -9.89 5.93 4.30
CA TYR A 140 -9.90 6.53 2.97
C TYR A 140 -11.18 7.34 2.75
N THR A 141 -11.05 8.66 2.74
CA THR A 141 -12.14 9.58 2.38
C THR A 141 -11.91 10.09 0.96
N PRO A 142 -12.97 10.21 0.12
CA PRO A 142 -12.83 10.69 -1.25
C PRO A 142 -12.08 12.02 -1.31
N ALA A 143 -11.10 12.12 -2.21
CA ALA A 143 -10.27 13.30 -2.36
C ALA A 143 -11.12 14.51 -2.82
N PRO A 144 -11.13 15.63 -2.07
CA PRO A 144 -11.86 16.83 -2.46
C PRO A 144 -11.40 17.33 -3.84
N GLY A 145 -12.37 17.62 -4.73
CA GLY A 145 -12.07 18.06 -6.10
C GLY A 145 -11.40 17.00 -6.99
N GLY A 146 -11.32 15.74 -6.55
CA GLY A 146 -10.74 14.64 -7.32
C GLY A 146 -9.22 14.64 -7.42
N VAL A 147 -8.52 15.42 -6.59
CA VAL A 147 -7.05 15.43 -6.54
C VAL A 147 -6.58 14.99 -5.16
N LEU A 148 -5.78 13.93 -5.09
CA LEU A 148 -5.14 13.52 -3.84
C LEU A 148 -3.99 14.50 -3.53
N THR A 149 -4.23 15.40 -2.58
CA THR A 149 -3.25 16.38 -2.11
C THR A 149 -2.43 15.82 -0.94
N LEU A 150 -1.25 16.42 -0.71
CA LEU A 150 -0.44 16.10 0.47
C LEU A 150 -1.23 16.34 1.76
N ASP A 151 -1.94 17.46 1.85
CA ASP A 151 -2.74 17.83 3.02
C ASP A 151 -3.85 16.80 3.30
N HIS A 152 -4.56 16.34 2.27
CA HIS A 152 -5.61 15.34 2.42
C HIS A 152 -5.05 13.99 2.88
N ALA A 153 -3.94 13.55 2.26
CA ALA A 153 -3.25 12.33 2.66
C ALA A 153 -2.76 12.40 4.13
N MET A 154 -2.15 13.50 4.53
CA MET A 154 -1.65 13.69 5.90
C MET A 154 -2.78 13.85 6.91
N ALA A 155 -3.91 14.45 6.53
CA ALA A 155 -5.10 14.53 7.36
C ALA A 155 -5.71 13.14 7.62
N ALA A 156 -5.67 12.23 6.65
CA ALA A 156 -6.07 10.84 6.84
C ALA A 156 -5.14 10.13 7.86
N VAL A 157 -3.82 10.33 7.75
CA VAL A 157 -2.84 9.77 8.70
C VAL A 157 -3.05 10.34 10.12
N ALA A 158 -3.27 11.65 10.23
CA ALA A 158 -3.48 12.32 11.52
C ALA A 158 -4.73 11.80 12.25
N ARG A 159 -5.81 11.52 11.52
CA ARG A 159 -7.05 10.96 12.08
C ARG A 159 -6.96 9.47 12.36
N ASP A 160 -6.33 8.70 11.47
CA ASP A 160 -6.35 7.24 11.56
C ASP A 160 -5.21 6.66 12.39
N VAL A 161 -4.00 7.20 12.25
CA VAL A 161 -2.81 6.64 12.90
C VAL A 161 -2.51 7.39 14.19
N LEU A 162 -2.48 8.73 14.12
CA LEU A 162 -2.13 9.56 15.28
C LEU A 162 -3.32 9.79 16.21
N LYS A 163 -4.55 9.56 15.73
CA LYS A 163 -5.81 9.79 16.47
C LYS A 163 -5.86 11.18 17.12
N ILE A 164 -5.33 12.21 16.43
CA ILE A 164 -5.36 13.62 16.91
C ILE A 164 -6.81 14.05 17.10
N VAL A 165 -7.64 13.68 16.13
CA VAL A 165 -9.07 13.95 16.11
C VAL A 165 -9.80 12.68 15.72
N ASN A 166 -10.77 12.24 16.53
CA ASN A 166 -11.46 10.95 16.33
C ASN A 166 -12.63 11.02 15.34
N ARG A 167 -13.02 12.21 14.88
CA ARG A 167 -14.14 12.38 13.93
C ARG A 167 -13.68 13.04 12.63
N ALA A 168 -14.30 12.63 11.52
CA ALA A 168 -13.98 13.11 10.18
C ALA A 168 -14.46 14.54 9.90
N ASP A 169 -15.48 15.00 10.64
CA ASP A 169 -16.11 16.32 10.52
C ASP A 169 -15.38 17.42 11.30
N VAL A 170 -14.43 17.05 12.16
CA VAL A 170 -13.66 18.01 12.95
C VAL A 170 -12.36 18.34 12.21
N GLU A 171 -12.14 19.65 12.04
CA GLU A 171 -10.93 20.20 11.46
C GLU A 171 -9.74 19.97 12.39
N ILE A 172 -8.57 19.68 11.80
CA ILE A 172 -7.33 19.54 12.56
C ILE A 172 -6.75 20.94 12.67
N ASP A 173 -6.98 21.62 13.79
CA ASP A 173 -6.42 22.94 14.06
C ASP A 173 -5.14 22.84 14.92
N THR A 174 -4.45 23.97 15.08
CA THR A 174 -3.21 24.05 15.84
C THR A 174 -3.39 23.73 17.32
N LEU A 175 -4.56 24.05 17.89
CA LEU A 175 -4.87 23.76 19.29
C LEU A 175 -5.04 22.25 19.51
N ALA A 176 -5.75 21.57 18.62
CA ALA A 176 -5.92 20.12 18.65
C ALA A 176 -4.58 19.38 18.55
N VAL A 177 -3.67 19.87 17.70
CA VAL A 177 -2.31 19.32 17.62
C VAL A 177 -1.53 19.55 18.91
N LEU A 178 -1.62 20.73 19.51
CA LEU A 178 -0.95 21.03 20.78
C LEU A 178 -1.48 20.17 21.93
N GLU A 179 -2.81 20.09 22.09
CA GLU A 179 -3.46 19.26 23.09
C GLU A 179 -3.10 17.78 22.92
N TRP A 180 -3.11 17.28 21.68
CA TRP A 180 -2.65 15.93 21.37
C TRP A 180 -1.19 15.73 21.76
N SER A 181 -0.30 16.67 21.42
CA SER A 181 1.14 16.56 21.69
C SER A 181 1.48 16.51 23.19
N LEU A 182 0.65 17.13 24.03
CA LEU A 182 0.76 17.13 25.49
C LEU A 182 0.08 15.90 26.12
N SER A 183 -0.69 15.15 25.35
CA SER A 183 -1.37 13.95 25.81
C SER A 183 -0.42 12.74 25.87
N GLY A 184 -0.67 11.82 26.81
CA GLY A 184 0.08 10.55 26.88
C GLY A 184 -0.07 9.67 25.63
N LYS A 185 -1.05 9.94 24.77
CA LYS A 185 -1.34 9.18 23.54
C LYS A 185 -0.44 9.56 22.37
N ALA A 186 0.22 10.72 22.41
CA ALA A 186 1.10 11.15 21.32
C ALA A 186 2.28 10.20 21.11
N ALA A 187 2.91 9.77 22.21
CA ALA A 187 4.03 8.84 22.16
C ALA A 187 3.64 7.48 21.55
N ASP A 188 2.46 6.97 21.89
CA ASP A 188 1.93 5.72 21.35
C ASP A 188 1.61 5.85 19.85
N GLY A 189 0.96 6.94 19.44
CA GLY A 189 0.65 7.23 18.04
C GLY A 189 1.90 7.39 17.16
N LEU A 190 2.90 8.12 17.64
CA LEU A 190 4.20 8.26 16.96
C LEU A 190 4.94 6.92 16.85
N SER A 191 4.91 6.10 17.90
CA SER A 191 5.52 4.76 17.89
C SER A 191 4.82 3.82 16.92
N ALA A 192 3.48 3.87 16.85
CA ALA A 192 2.70 3.10 15.89
C ALA A 192 2.97 3.54 14.44
N LEU A 193 3.05 4.85 14.19
CA LEU A 193 3.43 5.38 12.88
C LEU A 193 4.82 4.91 12.46
N ALA A 194 5.81 4.97 13.37
CA ALA A 194 7.17 4.52 13.11
C ALA A 194 7.25 3.00 12.85
N ALA A 195 6.49 2.19 13.60
CA ALA A 195 6.46 0.73 13.43
C ALA A 195 5.83 0.31 12.10
N ARG A 196 4.75 0.98 11.68
CA ARG A 196 3.98 0.63 10.47
C ARG A 196 4.48 1.29 9.18
N GLY A 197 5.09 2.47 9.28
CA GLY A 197 5.57 3.27 8.14
C GLY A 197 6.90 2.80 7.51
N GLY A 198 7.63 1.91 8.20
CA GLY A 198 8.88 1.33 7.70
C GLY A 198 10.13 2.20 7.93
N ALA A 199 11.30 1.54 7.98
CA ALA A 199 12.58 2.10 8.44
C ALA A 199 13.26 3.13 7.51
N ASN A 200 12.56 3.64 6.49
CA ASN A 200 13.08 4.68 5.59
C ASN A 200 12.54 6.09 5.89
N SER A 201 11.89 6.26 7.05
CA SER A 201 11.69 7.58 7.65
C SER A 201 13.04 8.25 7.89
N PRO A 202 13.22 9.55 7.57
CA PRO A 202 14.41 10.27 8.03
C PRO A 202 14.45 10.09 9.54
N ARG A 203 15.49 9.42 10.05
CA ARG A 203 15.67 9.16 11.48
C ARG A 203 15.50 10.49 12.23
N CYS A 204 14.31 10.72 12.76
CA CYS A 204 14.12 11.67 13.83
C CYS A 204 14.72 10.95 15.04
N SER A 205 15.97 11.28 15.35
CA SER A 205 16.68 10.76 16.52
C SER A 205 15.88 11.15 17.77
N THR A 206 14.95 10.30 18.18
CA THR A 206 14.21 10.39 19.44
C THR A 206 15.10 10.14 20.66
N ALA A 207 16.39 9.87 20.45
CA ALA A 207 17.38 9.76 21.51
C ALA A 207 17.52 11.07 22.33
N GLY A 208 17.15 12.23 21.78
CA GLY A 208 17.17 13.51 22.54
C GLY A 208 15.95 13.75 23.44
N TRP A 209 14.85 13.01 23.27
CA TRP A 209 13.58 13.30 23.96
C TRP A 209 13.34 12.46 25.21
N ARG A 210 14.09 11.37 25.43
CA ARG A 210 13.99 10.58 26.67
C ARG A 210 14.66 11.24 27.88
N ASP A 211 15.56 12.20 27.65
CA ASP A 211 16.29 12.91 28.70
C ASP A 211 15.72 14.30 29.02
N ALA A 212 14.58 14.68 28.44
CA ALA A 212 13.91 15.91 28.83
C ALA A 212 13.34 15.74 30.26
N PRO A 213 13.75 16.58 31.23
CA PRO A 213 13.24 16.49 32.60
C PRO A 213 11.72 16.69 32.59
N ARG A 214 10.99 15.71 33.11
CA ARG A 214 9.55 15.83 33.32
C ARG A 214 9.31 17.02 34.25
N PRO A 215 8.43 17.98 33.93
CA PRO A 215 8.05 19.00 34.89
C PRO A 215 7.37 18.31 36.08
N SER A 216 7.97 18.43 37.27
CA SER A 216 7.38 17.95 38.52
C SER A 216 6.00 18.57 38.70
N PRO A 217 4.99 17.79 39.11
CA PRO A 217 3.75 18.36 39.58
C PRO A 217 3.99 18.94 40.97
N ASP A 218 3.66 20.22 41.08
CA ASP A 218 3.42 21.00 42.29
C ASP A 218 4.56 21.60 43.10
N ARG A 219 4.16 22.78 43.56
CA ARG A 219 4.68 23.69 44.58
C ARG A 219 4.83 23.01 45.94
#